data_AF-X1GK40-F1
#
_entry.id   AF-X1GK40-F1
#
_cell.length_a   1.000
_cell.length_b   1.000
_cell.length_c   1.000
_cell.angle_alpha   90.00
_cell.angle_beta   90.00
_cell.angle_gamma   90.00
#
_symmetry.space_group_name_H-M   'P 1'
#
loop_
_entity.id
_entity.type
_entity.pdbx_description
1 polymer ?
#
loop_
_entity_poly.entity_id
_entity_poly.type
_entity_poly.pdbx_seq_one_letter_code
_entity_poly.pdbx_strand_id
1 'polypeptide(L)'
;NKKRQSSRARLIPPWGIIHYFKNDLRLLAAQMADGKYSDVIALYGWTVLHAPIKRSGFQVTDLPNTLRTRLAQFYIIGLMQIYHIRGYREYNTSHRPLRVKAVWLSRAELLRLYSPHS
;
A
#
# COMPACT_ATOMS: atom_id res chain seq x y z
N ASN A 1 -27.14 11.92 30.97
CA ASN A 1 -25.84 12.03 31.66
C ASN A 1 -24.81 11.19 30.90
N LYS A 2 -23.72 11.81 30.46
CA LYS A 2 -22.64 11.25 29.62
C LYS A 2 -22.02 10.01 30.24
N LYS A 3 -21.79 8.95 29.47
CA LYS A 3 -20.52 8.19 29.42
C LYS A 3 -20.65 6.97 28.48
N ARG A 4 -19.57 6.72 27.72
CA ARG A 4 -19.28 5.54 26.88
C ARG A 4 -19.63 5.60 25.39
N GLN A 5 -19.37 6.74 24.74
CA GLN A 5 -18.81 6.71 23.38
C GLN A 5 -17.34 6.28 23.47
N SER A 6 -17.11 4.97 23.57
CA SER A 6 -15.80 4.39 23.32
C SER A 6 -15.63 4.29 21.81
N SER A 7 -14.79 5.15 21.26
CA SER A 7 -14.37 5.25 19.88
C SER A 7 -14.05 3.88 19.28
N ARG A 8 -15.03 3.26 18.59
CA ARG A 8 -14.74 2.19 17.63
C ARG A 8 -13.98 2.83 16.48
N ALA A 9 -12.65 2.88 16.58
CA ALA A 9 -11.80 3.05 15.41
C ALA A 9 -12.30 2.03 14.38
N ARG A 10 -12.80 2.51 13.23
CA ARG A 10 -13.33 1.65 12.17
C ARG A 10 -12.18 0.74 11.72
N LEU A 11 -12.20 -0.50 12.20
CA LEU A 11 -11.20 -1.51 11.89
C LEU A 11 -11.39 -1.91 10.42
N ILE A 12 -10.63 -1.28 9.51
CA ILE A 12 -10.67 -1.62 8.08
C ILE A 12 -10.00 -2.98 7.92
N PRO A 13 -10.71 -4.02 7.44
CA PRO A 13 -10.09 -5.31 7.17
C PRO A 13 -8.99 -5.15 6.10
N PRO A 14 -7.93 -5.98 6.09
CA PRO A 14 -6.82 -5.87 5.13
C PRO A 14 -7.28 -5.80 3.65
N TRP A 15 -8.38 -6.51 3.33
CA TRP A 15 -9.01 -6.48 2.01
C TRP A 15 -9.71 -5.15 1.69
N GLY A 16 -10.27 -4.48 2.69
CA GLY A 16 -10.84 -3.15 2.55
C GLY A 16 -9.78 -2.10 2.20
N ILE A 17 -8.58 -2.21 2.77
CA ILE A 17 -7.44 -1.32 2.45
C ILE A 17 -7.07 -1.41 0.97
N ILE A 18 -7.10 -2.62 0.40
CA ILE A 18 -6.80 -2.84 -1.02
C ILE A 18 -7.88 -2.23 -1.92
N HIS A 19 -9.15 -2.25 -1.50
CA HIS A 19 -10.24 -1.63 -2.26
C HIS A 19 -10.08 -0.11 -2.32
N TYR A 20 -9.79 0.55 -1.19
CA TYR A 20 -9.48 1.98 -1.16
C TYR A 20 -8.26 2.32 -2.02
N PHE A 21 -7.19 1.53 -1.87
CA PHE A 21 -5.99 1.68 -2.69
C PHE A 21 -6.27 1.60 -4.20
N LYS A 22 -7.10 0.65 -4.64
CA LYS A 22 -7.50 0.54 -6.05
C LYS A 22 -8.31 1.74 -6.53
N ASN A 23 -9.20 2.28 -5.69
CA ASN A 23 -9.97 3.48 -6.04
C ASN A 23 -9.08 4.72 -6.14
N ASP A 24 -8.13 4.88 -5.23
CA ASP A 24 -7.15 5.97 -5.28
C ASP A 24 -6.29 5.87 -6.55
N LEU A 25 -5.88 4.65 -6.94
CA LEU A 25 -5.13 4.43 -8.19
C LEU A 25 -5.96 4.75 -9.44
N ARG A 26 -7.27 4.47 -9.45
CA ARG A 26 -8.17 4.88 -10.53
C ARG A 26 -8.29 6.40 -10.63
N LEU A 27 -8.39 7.06 -9.49
CA LEU A 27 -8.45 8.52 -9.43
C LEU A 27 -7.13 9.14 -9.91
N LEU A 28 -5.99 8.57 -9.53
CA LEU A 28 -4.68 8.95 -10.04
C LEU A 28 -4.56 8.70 -11.55
N ALA A 29 -5.02 7.54 -12.04
CA ALA A 29 -5.01 7.21 -13.47
C ALA A 29 -5.85 8.22 -14.28
N ALA A 30 -7.03 8.58 -13.78
CA ALA A 30 -7.87 9.60 -14.40
C ALA A 30 -7.18 10.98 -14.45
N GLN A 31 -6.54 11.39 -13.36
CA GLN A 31 -5.77 12.64 -13.32
C GLN A 31 -4.56 12.60 -14.29
N MET A 32 -3.85 11.48 -14.37
CA MET A 32 -2.74 11.29 -15.30
C MET A 32 -3.16 11.23 -16.77
N ALA A 33 -4.39 10.77 -17.04
CA ALA A 33 -5.00 10.79 -18.37
C ALA A 33 -5.40 12.22 -18.78
N ASP A 34 -5.90 13.01 -17.82
CA ASP A 34 -6.25 14.43 -17.96
C ASP A 34 -5.03 15.37 -18.08
N GLY A 35 -3.81 14.81 -18.18
CA GLY A 35 -2.56 15.56 -18.32
C GLY A 35 -2.00 16.12 -17.00
N LYS A 36 -2.70 15.94 -15.88
CA LYS A 36 -2.18 16.27 -14.55
C LYS A 36 -1.11 15.23 -14.18
N TYR A 37 0.10 15.69 -13.85
CA TYR A 37 1.28 14.82 -13.62
C TYR A 37 1.84 14.17 -14.90
N SER A 38 1.85 14.89 -16.02
CA SER A 38 2.47 14.46 -17.28
C SER A 38 3.95 14.07 -17.16
N ASP A 39 4.68 14.64 -16.19
CA ASP A 39 6.09 14.33 -15.91
C ASP A 39 6.30 13.03 -15.10
N VAL A 40 5.23 12.42 -14.57
CA VAL A 40 5.34 11.21 -13.75
C VAL A 40 5.41 9.97 -14.64
N ILE A 41 6.58 9.32 -14.67
CA ILE A 41 6.84 8.15 -15.51
C ILE A 41 6.40 6.84 -14.83
N ALA A 42 6.49 6.78 -13.51
CA ALA A 42 6.10 5.61 -12.72
C ALA A 42 5.73 5.98 -11.28
N LEU A 43 4.86 5.18 -10.68
CA LEU A 43 4.60 5.19 -9.25
C LEU A 43 5.61 4.27 -8.58
N TYR A 44 6.32 4.79 -7.58
CA TYR A 44 7.26 4.02 -6.76
C TYR A 44 6.85 4.11 -5.28
N GLY A 45 6.90 2.99 -4.56
CA GLY A 45 6.55 2.96 -3.14
C GLY A 45 7.21 1.81 -2.40
N TRP A 46 7.28 1.96 -1.08
CA TRP A 46 7.76 0.91 -0.17
C TRP A 46 6.60 0.37 0.63
N THR A 47 6.40 -0.94 0.60
CA THR A 47 5.24 -1.56 1.25
C THR A 47 5.55 -2.94 1.80
N VAL A 48 4.91 -3.25 2.92
CA VAL A 48 4.90 -4.59 3.51
C VAL A 48 3.83 -5.46 2.84
N LEU A 49 2.79 -4.85 2.26
CA LEU A 49 1.66 -5.52 1.60
C LEU A 49 1.99 -5.92 0.15
N HIS A 50 3.18 -6.45 -0.08
CA HIS A 50 3.66 -6.78 -1.41
C HIS A 50 2.85 -7.91 -2.09
N ALA A 51 2.31 -8.86 -1.33
CA ALA A 51 1.53 -9.97 -1.87
C ALA A 51 0.23 -9.54 -2.59
N PRO A 52 -0.67 -8.75 -1.99
CA PRO A 52 -1.85 -8.24 -2.69
C PRO A 52 -1.54 -7.18 -3.75
N ILE A 53 -0.46 -6.41 -3.57
CA ILE A 53 -0.03 -5.37 -4.52
C ILE A 53 0.53 -6.01 -5.80
N LYS A 54 1.28 -7.11 -5.71
CA LYS A 54 1.73 -7.89 -6.88
C LYS A 54 0.57 -8.35 -7.76
N ARG A 55 -0.54 -8.78 -7.16
CA ARG A 55 -1.76 -9.17 -7.91
C ARG A 55 -2.48 -8.00 -8.57
N SER A 56 -2.17 -6.78 -8.15
CA SER A 56 -2.76 -5.55 -8.69
C SER A 56 -1.95 -5.00 -9.88
N GLY A 57 -0.97 -5.74 -10.39
CA GLY A 57 -0.14 -5.36 -11.54
C GLY A 57 1.15 -4.64 -11.19
N PHE A 58 1.42 -4.41 -9.90
CA PHE A 58 2.69 -3.81 -9.49
C PHE A 58 3.84 -4.80 -9.60
N GLN A 59 4.96 -4.30 -10.09
CA GLN A 59 6.22 -5.00 -10.05
C GLN A 59 6.83 -4.87 -8.65
N VAL A 60 7.23 -5.99 -8.08
CA VAL A 60 7.77 -6.06 -6.71
C VAL A 60 9.25 -6.39 -6.81
N THR A 61 10.08 -5.48 -6.31
CA THR A 61 11.54 -5.64 -6.24
C THR A 61 11.98 -5.71 -4.78
N ASP A 62 12.91 -6.61 -4.48
CA ASP A 62 13.52 -6.69 -3.17
C ASP A 62 14.43 -5.48 -2.93
N LEU A 63 14.33 -4.85 -1.75
CA LEU A 63 15.23 -3.75 -1.42
C LEU A 63 16.63 -4.31 -1.09
N PRO A 64 17.70 -3.60 -1.49
CA PRO A 64 19.02 -3.91 -0.98
C PRO A 64 19.04 -3.76 0.55
N ASN A 65 19.69 -4.71 1.22
CA ASN A 65 19.78 -4.77 2.69
C ASN A 65 20.77 -3.71 3.21
N THR A 66 20.36 -2.44 3.12
CA THR A 66 21.11 -1.28 3.63
C THR A 66 20.56 -0.84 4.99
N LEU A 67 21.35 -0.06 5.74
CA LEU A 67 20.91 0.51 7.02
C LEU A 67 19.66 1.39 6.86
N ARG A 68 19.55 2.14 5.76
CA ARG A 68 18.36 2.94 5.44
C ARG A 68 17.11 2.07 5.26
N THR A 69 17.24 0.97 4.52
CA THR A 69 16.15 0.01 4.33
C THR A 69 15.70 -0.59 5.67
N ARG A 70 16.65 -0.93 6.55
CA ARG A 70 16.35 -1.47 7.88
C ARG A 70 15.61 -0.45 8.75
N LEU A 71 16.02 0.83 8.72
CA LEU A 71 15.33 1.89 9.45
C LEU A 71 13.91 2.11 8.90
N ALA A 72 13.74 2.15 7.58
CA ALA A 72 12.43 2.26 6.96
C ALA A 72 11.53 1.07 7.31
N GLN A 73 12.09 -0.14 7.33
CA GLN A 73 11.38 -1.34 7.75
C GLN A 73 10.96 -1.26 9.22
N PHE A 74 11.85 -0.85 10.12
CA PHE A 74 11.53 -0.65 11.53
C PHE A 74 10.43 0.40 11.71
N TYR A 75 10.53 1.53 11.01
CA TYR A 75 9.55 2.61 11.06
C TYR A 75 8.16 2.16 10.59
N ILE A 76 8.07 1.51 9.43
CA ILE A 76 6.79 1.01 8.88
C ILE A 76 6.19 -0.06 9.80
N ILE A 77 6.99 -0.98 10.32
CA ILE A 77 6.53 -1.99 11.28
C ILE A 77 6.02 -1.33 12.57
N GLY A 78 6.74 -0.33 13.08
CA GLY A 78 6.32 0.44 14.25
C GLY A 78 4.99 1.16 14.03
N LEU A 79 4.79 1.79 12.87
CA LEU A 79 3.51 2.38 12.49
C LEU A 79 2.39 1.34 12.44
N MET A 80 2.62 0.17 11.82
CA MET A 80 1.62 -0.90 11.77
C MET A 80 1.18 -1.36 13.17
N GLN A 81 2.13 -1.40 14.11
CA GLN A 81 1.86 -1.75 15.50
C GLN A 81 1.01 -0.67 16.20
N ILE A 82 1.31 0.61 15.99
CA ILE A 82 0.54 1.74 16.55
C ILE A 82 -0.89 1.78 15.96
N TYR A 83 -1.03 1.57 14.65
CA TYR A 83 -2.33 1.62 13.96
C TYR A 83 -3.17 0.34 14.11
N HIS A 84 -2.74 -0.63 14.93
CA HIS A 84 -3.45 -1.90 15.18
C HIS A 84 -3.97 -2.58 13.90
N ILE A 85 -3.16 -2.60 12.85
CA ILE A 85 -3.56 -3.23 11.59
C ILE A 85 -3.71 -4.73 11.85
N ARG A 86 -4.95 -5.22 11.79
CA ARG A 86 -5.40 -6.56 12.23
C ARG A 86 -4.51 -7.72 11.72
N GLY A 87 -3.89 -7.54 10.56
CA GLY A 87 -2.99 -8.51 9.94
C GLY A 87 -1.58 -8.58 10.53
N TYR A 88 -1.11 -7.61 11.33
CA TYR A 88 0.26 -7.64 11.88
C TYR A 88 0.50 -8.85 12.79
N ARG A 89 -0.45 -9.15 13.68
CA ARG A 89 -0.32 -10.25 14.66
C ARG A 89 -0.45 -11.62 14.00
N GLU A 90 -1.33 -11.75 13.01
CA GLU A 90 -1.53 -12.99 12.24
C GLU A 90 -0.35 -13.27 11.29
N TYR A 91 0.27 -12.24 10.69
CA TYR A 91 1.46 -12.41 9.85
C TYR A 91 2.72 -12.75 10.66
N ASN A 92 2.89 -12.17 11.85
CA ASN A 92 4.04 -12.43 12.71
C ASN A 92 4.04 -13.89 13.24
N THR A 93 2.85 -14.46 13.45
CA THR A 93 2.68 -15.89 13.81
C THR A 93 3.03 -16.84 12.67
N SER A 94 3.00 -16.39 11.40
CA SER A 94 3.23 -17.25 10.23
C SER A 94 4.72 -17.49 9.88
N HIS A 95 5.65 -17.19 10.80
CA HIS A 95 7.11 -17.41 10.65
C HIS A 95 7.79 -16.74 9.42
N ARG A 96 7.09 -15.91 8.65
CA ARG A 96 7.70 -15.12 7.57
C ARG A 96 7.92 -13.69 8.02
N PRO A 97 9.17 -13.21 8.09
CA PRO A 97 9.44 -11.84 8.50
C PRO A 97 8.75 -10.86 7.54
N LEU A 98 8.04 -9.88 8.10
CA LEU A 98 7.43 -8.78 7.35
C LEU A 98 8.52 -7.96 6.68
N ARG A 99 8.80 -8.25 5.41
CA ARG A 99 9.80 -7.54 4.61
C ARG A 99 9.14 -6.44 3.81
N VAL A 100 9.64 -5.22 4.00
CA VAL A 100 9.32 -4.10 3.11
C VAL A 100 9.95 -4.38 1.77
N LYS A 101 9.14 -4.32 0.71
CA LYS A 101 9.58 -4.44 -0.67
C LYS A 101 9.27 -3.15 -1.42
N ALA A 102 10.06 -2.90 -2.46
CA ALA A 102 9.84 -1.80 -3.37
C ALA A 102 8.81 -2.28 -4.36
N VAL A 103 7.78 -1.48 -4.54
CA VAL A 103 6.77 -1.71 -5.56
C VAL A 103 6.82 -0.56 -6.53
N TRP A 104 6.71 -0.88 -7.80
CA TRP A 104 6.61 0.13 -8.83
C TRP A 104 5.60 -0.29 -9.89
N LEU A 105 4.97 0.72 -10.47
CA LEU A 105 4.00 0.57 -11.54
C LEU A 105 4.25 1.69 -12.55
N SER A 106 4.52 1.31 -13.79
CA SER A 106 4.73 2.30 -14.85
C SER A 106 3.44 3.07 -15.13
N ARG A 107 3.55 4.30 -15.63
CA ARG A 107 2.38 5.09 -16.07
C ARG A 107 1.56 4.33 -17.12
N ALA A 108 2.23 3.69 -18.08
CA ALA A 108 1.57 2.92 -19.12
C ALA A 108 0.75 1.75 -18.54
N GLU A 109 1.30 1.02 -17.56
CA GLU A 109 0.57 -0.05 -16.88
C GLU A 109 -0.54 0.47 -15.97
N LEU A 110 -0.32 1.60 -15.29
CA LEU A 110 -1.36 2.25 -14.48
C LEU A 110 -2.56 2.62 -15.35
N LEU A 111 -2.34 3.27 -16.49
CA LEU A 111 -3.40 3.64 -17.42
C LEU A 111 -4.06 2.39 -18.02
N ARG A 112 -3.29 1.37 -18.40
CA ARG A 112 -3.86 0.12 -18.92
C ARG A 112 -4.78 -0.59 -17.93
N LEU A 113 -4.41 -0.64 -16.65
CA LEU A 113 -5.12 -1.40 -15.62
C LEU A 113 -6.24 -0.61 -14.93
N TYR A 114 -6.10 0.72 -14.86
CA TYR A 114 -6.92 1.58 -14.02
C TYR A 114 -7.53 2.78 -14.74
N SER A 115 -7.20 3.04 -16.01
CA SER A 115 -7.97 4.03 -16.76
C SER A 115 -9.42 3.57 -16.86
N PRO A 116 -10.38 4.47 -16.59
CA PRO A 116 -11.77 4.20 -16.93
C PRO A 116 -11.81 3.98 -18.44
N HIS A 117 -12.14 2.75 -18.86
CA HIS A 117 -12.43 2.48 -20.26
C HIS A 117 -13.63 3.36 -20.60
N SER A 118 -13.40 4.38 -21.42
CA SER A 118 -14.48 5.10 -22.11
C SER A 118 -14.98 4.23 -23.26
#